data_AF-A0AA38J8C6-F1
#
_entry.id   AF-A0AA38J8C6-F1
#
_cell.length_a   1.000
_cell.length_b   1.000
_cell.length_c   1.000
_cell.angle_alpha   90.00
_cell.angle_beta   90.00
_cell.angle_gamma   90.00
#
_symmetry.space_group_name_H-M   'P 1'
#
loop_
_entity.id
_entity.type
_entity.pdbx_description
1 polymer ?
#
loop_
_entity_poly.entity_id
_entity_poly.type
_entity_poly.pdbx_seq_one_letter_code
_entity_poly.pdbx_strand_id
1 'polypeptide(L)'
;MPNHQAPSSLLEVHPLGKSPVIEVRSEGESIVLAESCAIITYLLQNYGKKQTMSAEGVLDDLYYTYYAESTLRPLIVVRQRLSRFANRAPWFLRPVFRYVLGAYREMYVDPELPKNSDMIEKHLSRNPWFARGSDGPTAADYAMIFGLEGLQEEKAITPETHPAITGYIKKVHARPAYKSSSVFE
;
A
#
# COMPACT_ATOMS: atom_id res chain seq x y z
N MET A 1 -24.87 -6.00 3.33
CA MET A 1 -23.57 -6.25 2.67
C MET A 1 -22.50 -5.67 3.57
N PRO A 2 -21.34 -6.32 3.79
CA PRO A 2 -20.32 -5.76 4.67
C PRO A 2 -19.77 -4.50 4.01
N ASN A 3 -19.77 -3.37 4.71
CA ASN A 3 -19.39 -2.06 4.15
C ASN A 3 -17.88 -1.90 3.93
N HIS A 4 -17.10 -3.00 3.94
CA HIS A 4 -15.62 -3.00 4.05
C HIS A 4 -15.10 -2.06 5.14
N GLN A 5 -15.93 -1.84 6.16
CA GLN A 5 -15.58 -1.14 7.38
C GLN A 5 -15.16 -2.19 8.38
N ALA A 6 -14.17 -1.83 9.21
CA ALA A 6 -13.78 -2.66 10.32
C ALA A 6 -15.01 -2.88 11.25
N PRO A 7 -15.09 -4.03 11.96
CA PRO A 7 -16.20 -4.30 12.88
C PRO A 7 -16.40 -3.15 13.87
N SER A 8 -17.65 -2.87 14.25
CA SER A 8 -17.97 -1.77 15.17
C SER A 8 -17.21 -1.85 16.50
N SER A 9 -16.83 -3.06 16.93
CA SER A 9 -15.98 -3.29 18.10
C SER A 9 -14.62 -2.61 18.01
N LEU A 10 -14.09 -2.29 16.82
CA LEU A 10 -12.85 -1.54 16.70
C LEU A 10 -12.98 -0.07 17.11
N LEU A 11 -14.19 0.48 17.20
CA LEU A 11 -14.39 1.81 17.82
C LEU A 11 -14.09 1.79 19.32
N GLU A 12 -14.22 0.63 19.97
CA GLU A 12 -13.85 0.44 21.37
C GLU A 12 -12.32 0.36 21.57
N VAL A 13 -11.58 0.02 20.50
CA VAL A 13 -10.12 -0.12 20.51
C VAL A 13 -9.42 1.15 20.04
N HIS A 14 -9.92 1.80 18.98
CA HIS A 14 -9.35 3.04 18.44
C HIS A 14 -10.46 3.99 17.94
N PRO A 15 -10.41 5.31 18.21
CA PRO A 15 -11.51 6.24 17.89
C PRO A 15 -11.97 6.25 16.42
N LEU A 16 -11.06 5.93 15.49
CA LEU A 16 -11.39 5.87 14.06
C LEU A 16 -12.05 4.56 13.61
N GLY A 17 -12.06 3.52 14.45
CA GLY A 17 -12.65 2.21 14.12
C GLY A 17 -12.05 1.57 12.87
N LYS A 18 -10.75 1.78 12.62
CA LYS A 18 -10.03 1.25 11.45
C LYS A 18 -9.03 0.19 11.87
N SER A 19 -8.76 -0.72 10.95
CA SER A 19 -7.67 -1.70 11.02
C SER A 19 -6.55 -1.33 10.05
N PRO A 20 -5.30 -1.77 10.30
CA PRO A 20 -4.84 -2.53 11.47
C PRO A 20 -4.60 -1.65 12.71
N VAL A 21 -4.64 -2.28 13.88
CA VAL A 21 -4.21 -1.73 15.17
C VAL A 21 -3.45 -2.81 15.94
N ILE A 22 -2.46 -2.41 16.74
CA ILE A 22 -1.79 -3.31 17.70
C ILE A 22 -1.86 -2.73 19.10
N GLU A 23 -1.83 -3.60 20.10
CA GLU A 23 -1.68 -3.22 21.50
C GLU A 23 -0.21 -3.44 21.91
N VAL A 24 0.48 -2.36 22.29
CA VAL A 24 1.86 -2.40 22.78
C VAL A 24 1.84 -2.30 24.30
N ARG A 25 2.40 -3.30 24.98
CA ARG A 25 2.48 -3.34 26.44
C ARG A 25 3.92 -3.16 26.93
N SER A 26 4.14 -2.20 27.82
CA SER A 26 5.44 -1.94 28.45
C SER A 26 5.24 -1.49 29.89
N GLU A 27 5.99 -2.08 30.83
CA GLU A 27 5.99 -1.68 32.26
C GLU A 27 4.59 -1.61 32.91
N GLY A 28 3.64 -2.42 32.45
CA GLY A 28 2.27 -2.46 32.95
C GLY A 28 1.33 -1.44 32.29
N GLU A 29 1.84 -0.58 31.41
CA GLU A 29 1.04 0.32 30.57
C GLU A 29 0.75 -0.33 29.21
N SER A 30 -0.40 0.04 28.64
CA SER A 30 -0.84 -0.42 27.33
C SER A 30 -1.15 0.77 26.43
N ILE A 31 -0.58 0.77 25.23
CA ILE A 31 -0.78 1.80 24.21
C ILE A 31 -1.33 1.12 22.95
N VAL A 32 -2.44 1.63 22.43
CA VAL A 32 -2.95 1.22 21.12
C VAL A 32 -2.24 2.02 20.04
N LEU A 33 -1.55 1.33 19.13
CA LEU A 33 -0.91 1.91 17.96
C LEU A 33 -1.72 1.59 16.70
N ALA A 34 -2.13 2.63 15.99
CA ALA A 34 -2.79 2.56 14.68
C ALA A 34 -1.85 3.05 13.56
N GLU A 35 -2.34 2.98 12.31
CA GLU A 35 -1.63 3.28 11.05
C GLU A 35 -0.60 2.21 10.65
N SER A 36 -0.76 1.68 9.44
CA SER A 36 0.02 0.54 8.96
C SER A 36 1.52 0.83 8.92
N CYS A 37 1.94 2.02 8.46
CA CYS A 37 3.36 2.34 8.38
C CYS A 37 3.98 2.61 9.76
N ALA A 38 3.21 3.17 10.69
CA ALA A 38 3.64 3.32 12.08
C ALA A 38 3.83 1.96 12.75
N ILE A 39 2.89 1.04 12.56
CA ILE A 39 2.97 -0.35 13.04
C ILE A 39 4.18 -1.07 12.44
N ILE A 40 4.38 -1.00 11.11
CA ILE A 40 5.54 -1.60 10.43
C ILE A 40 6.84 -1.06 11.00
N THR A 41 6.95 0.27 11.11
CA THR A 41 8.16 0.94 11.62
C THR A 41 8.45 0.52 13.05
N TYR A 42 7.43 0.52 13.92
CA TYR A 42 7.55 0.08 15.31
C TYR A 42 8.05 -1.37 15.39
N LEU A 43 7.43 -2.29 14.64
CA LEU A 43 7.80 -3.70 14.67
C LEU A 43 9.23 -3.92 14.17
N LEU A 44 9.66 -3.22 13.13
CA LEU A 44 11.03 -3.33 12.60
C LEU A 44 12.06 -2.77 13.57
N GLN A 45 11.77 -1.65 14.24
CA GLN A 45 12.70 -1.04 15.19
C GLN A 45 12.89 -1.89 16.45
N ASN A 46 11.83 -2.56 16.92
CA ASN A 46 11.85 -3.29 18.19
C ASN A 46 12.13 -4.79 18.02
N TYR A 47 11.72 -5.40 16.90
CA TYR A 47 11.79 -6.84 16.67
C TYR A 47 12.42 -7.24 15.33
N GLY A 48 12.63 -6.27 14.43
CA GLY A 48 13.20 -6.52 13.11
C GLY A 48 14.72 -6.73 13.15
N LYS A 49 15.22 -7.47 12.17
CA LYS A 49 16.67 -7.50 11.90
C LYS A 49 17.08 -6.16 11.29
N LYS A 50 18.12 -5.53 11.85
CA LYS A 50 18.73 -4.34 11.25
C LYS A 50 19.28 -4.69 9.87
N GLN A 51 18.87 -3.94 8.86
CA GLN A 51 19.42 -4.04 7.52
C GLN A 51 20.61 -3.09 7.38
N THR A 52 21.59 -3.46 6.56
CA THR A 52 22.56 -2.49 6.05
C THR A 52 21.91 -1.70 4.93
N MET A 53 22.31 -0.43 4.75
CA MET A 53 21.80 0.48 3.72
C MET A 53 22.90 1.48 3.34
N SER A 54 22.86 2.03 2.13
CA SER A 54 23.67 3.21 1.82
C SER A 54 23.11 4.45 2.54
N ALA A 55 23.87 5.55 2.57
CA ALA A 55 23.38 6.81 3.12
C ALA A 55 22.12 7.31 2.39
N GLU A 56 22.07 7.15 1.07
CA GLU A 56 20.89 7.42 0.25
C GLU A 56 19.77 6.42 0.51
N GLY A 57 20.09 5.15 0.78
CA GLY A 57 19.13 4.11 1.11
C GLY A 57 18.31 4.41 2.36
N VAL A 58 18.91 5.08 3.36
CA VAL A 58 18.19 5.55 4.55
C VAL A 58 17.12 6.59 4.18
N LEU A 59 17.44 7.50 3.26
CA LEU A 59 16.48 8.49 2.77
C LEU A 59 15.40 7.86 1.88
N ASP A 60 15.77 6.88 1.06
CA ASP A 60 14.80 6.13 0.25
C ASP A 60 13.82 5.35 1.15
N ASP A 61 14.30 4.71 2.22
CA ASP A 61 13.44 3.97 3.16
C ASP A 61 12.39 4.90 3.79
N LEU A 62 12.84 6.07 4.26
CA LEU A 62 11.96 7.10 4.79
C LEU A 62 10.94 7.58 3.74
N TYR A 63 11.44 7.96 2.56
CA TYR A 63 10.61 8.50 1.49
C TYR A 63 9.55 7.50 1.03
N TYR A 64 9.95 6.28 0.66
CA TYR A 64 9.04 5.30 0.10
C TYR A 64 8.04 4.75 1.12
N THR A 65 8.39 4.71 2.41
CA THR A 65 7.43 4.38 3.48
C THR A 65 6.26 5.36 3.50
N TYR A 66 6.54 6.66 3.58
CA TYR A 66 5.48 7.67 3.65
C TYR A 66 4.80 7.94 2.30
N TYR A 67 5.55 7.80 1.20
CA TYR A 67 5.00 7.90 -0.16
C TYR A 67 3.96 6.80 -0.43
N ALA A 68 4.21 5.57 0.02
CA ALA A 68 3.23 4.48 -0.04
C ALA A 68 1.92 4.88 0.67
N GLU A 69 2.03 5.44 1.87
CA GLU A 69 0.90 5.77 2.73
C GLU A 69 0.10 6.98 2.26
N SER A 70 0.81 8.01 1.79
CA SER A 70 0.27 9.38 1.61
C SER A 70 0.03 9.74 0.14
N THR A 71 0.69 9.09 -0.80
CA THR A 71 0.55 9.38 -2.23
C THR A 71 -0.06 8.20 -2.97
N LEU A 72 0.62 7.05 -2.96
CA LEU A 72 0.25 5.94 -3.82
C LEU A 72 -1.06 5.27 -3.39
N ARG A 73 -1.18 4.91 -2.11
CA ARG A 73 -2.39 4.25 -1.60
C ARG A 73 -3.64 5.13 -1.69
N PRO A 74 -3.63 6.44 -1.35
CA PRO A 74 -4.79 7.29 -1.54
C PRO A 74 -5.24 7.37 -3.00
N LEU A 75 -4.30 7.45 -3.95
CA LEU A 75 -4.61 7.46 -5.39
C LEU A 75 -5.39 6.19 -5.80
N ILE A 76 -4.89 5.02 -5.40
CA ILE A 76 -5.52 3.72 -5.69
C ILE A 76 -6.90 3.63 -5.03
N VAL A 77 -7.01 4.02 -3.76
CA VAL A 77 -8.27 3.98 -3.01
C VAL A 77 -9.33 4.89 -3.63
N VAL A 78 -8.96 6.10 -4.11
CA VAL A 78 -9.88 6.99 -4.82
C VAL A 78 -10.38 6.30 -6.09
N ARG A 79 -9.49 5.73 -6.90
CA ARG A 79 -9.88 5.01 -8.14
C ARG A 79 -10.85 3.86 -7.86
N GLN A 80 -10.54 3.03 -6.86
CA GLN A 80 -11.38 1.91 -6.43
C GLN A 80 -12.76 2.39 -5.96
N ARG A 81 -12.81 3.46 -5.15
CA ARG A 81 -14.06 4.00 -4.61
C ARG A 81 -14.96 4.58 -5.71
N LEU A 82 -14.40 5.31 -6.67
CA LEU A 82 -15.15 5.84 -7.82
C LEU A 82 -15.79 4.71 -8.64
N SER A 83 -14.99 3.68 -8.95
CA SER A 83 -15.45 2.51 -9.70
C SER A 83 -16.56 1.75 -8.95
N ARG A 84 -16.43 1.55 -7.64
CA ARG A 84 -17.45 0.89 -6.81
C ARG A 84 -18.72 1.74 -6.69
N PHE A 85 -18.59 3.06 -6.56
CA PHE A 85 -19.73 3.96 -6.44
C PHE A 85 -20.59 3.95 -7.72
N ALA A 86 -19.97 3.99 -8.90
CA ALA A 86 -20.68 3.84 -10.18
C ALA A 86 -21.51 2.56 -10.26
N ASN A 87 -20.98 1.45 -9.72
CA ASN A 87 -21.63 0.14 -9.78
C ASN A 87 -22.79 -0.02 -8.77
N ARG A 88 -22.80 0.78 -7.69
CA ARG A 88 -23.89 0.82 -6.70
C ARG A 88 -25.11 1.63 -7.14
N ALA A 89 -24.97 2.49 -8.16
CA ALA A 89 -26.10 3.24 -8.68
C ALA A 89 -27.19 2.31 -9.24
N PRO A 90 -28.48 2.69 -9.15
CA PRO A 90 -29.57 1.98 -9.83
C PRO A 90 -29.26 1.83 -11.32
N TRP A 91 -29.63 0.70 -11.91
CA TRP A 91 -29.18 0.32 -13.25
C TRP A 91 -29.45 1.38 -14.33
N PHE A 92 -30.56 2.12 -14.22
CA PHE A 92 -30.96 3.19 -15.14
C PHE A 92 -30.16 4.49 -14.96
N LEU A 93 -29.59 4.74 -13.77
CA LEU A 93 -28.70 5.87 -13.51
C LEU A 93 -27.22 5.55 -13.75
N ARG A 94 -26.85 4.26 -13.75
CA ARG A 94 -25.45 3.82 -13.95
C ARG A 94 -24.74 4.50 -15.13
N PRO A 95 -25.35 4.71 -16.31
CA PRO A 95 -24.67 5.38 -17.42
C PRO A 95 -24.24 6.81 -17.07
N VAL A 96 -25.10 7.58 -16.39
CA VAL A 96 -24.81 8.96 -15.98
C VAL A 96 -23.72 8.99 -14.91
N PHE A 97 -23.80 8.12 -13.90
CA PHE A 97 -22.75 8.03 -12.87
C PHE A 97 -21.41 7.61 -13.48
N ARG A 98 -21.39 6.63 -14.39
CA ARG A 98 -20.16 6.22 -15.08
C ARG A 98 -19.56 7.37 -15.89
N TYR A 99 -20.39 8.17 -16.56
CA TYR A 99 -19.93 9.33 -17.31
C TYR A 99 -19.28 10.38 -16.39
N VAL A 100 -19.98 10.83 -15.36
CA VAL A 100 -19.48 11.90 -14.46
C VAL A 100 -18.24 11.45 -13.68
N LEU A 101 -18.26 10.26 -13.10
CA LEU A 101 -17.11 9.74 -12.35
C LEU A 101 -15.95 9.37 -13.28
N GLY A 102 -16.25 8.96 -14.52
CA GLY A 102 -15.26 8.73 -15.57
C GLY A 102 -14.50 10.01 -15.89
N ALA A 103 -15.20 11.12 -16.11
CA ALA A 103 -14.59 12.43 -16.34
C ALA A 103 -13.69 12.86 -15.17
N TYR A 104 -14.15 12.70 -13.91
CA TYR A 104 -13.31 12.97 -12.75
C TYR A 104 -12.04 12.10 -12.73
N ARG A 105 -12.18 10.81 -13.02
CA ARG A 105 -11.06 9.87 -13.04
C ARG A 105 -10.04 10.25 -14.12
N GLU A 106 -10.50 10.57 -15.32
CA GLU A 106 -9.65 10.99 -16.45
C GLU A 106 -8.91 12.30 -16.17
N MET A 107 -9.52 13.22 -15.42
CA MET A 107 -8.89 14.49 -15.07
C MET A 107 -7.86 14.40 -13.94
N TYR A 108 -8.12 13.59 -12.91
CA TYR A 108 -7.36 13.66 -11.64
C TYR A 108 -6.65 12.38 -11.23
N VAL A 109 -7.04 11.22 -11.76
CA VAL A 109 -6.59 9.91 -11.25
C VAL A 109 -5.79 9.15 -12.30
N ASP A 110 -6.38 8.93 -13.48
CA ASP A 110 -5.75 8.14 -14.54
C ASP A 110 -4.41 8.74 -15.04
N PRO A 111 -4.20 10.07 -15.11
CA PRO A 111 -2.91 10.65 -15.48
C PRO A 111 -1.81 10.45 -14.43
N GLU A 112 -2.18 10.22 -13.18
CA GLU A 112 -1.23 10.02 -12.08
C GLU A 112 -0.72 8.58 -12.03
N LEU A 113 -1.53 7.60 -12.45
CA LEU A 113 -1.11 6.20 -12.48
C LEU A 113 0.20 5.96 -13.25
N PRO A 114 0.35 6.35 -14.53
CA PRO A 114 1.60 6.15 -15.27
C PRO A 114 2.77 6.92 -14.67
N LYS A 115 2.55 8.14 -14.15
CA LYS A 115 3.63 8.91 -13.50
C LYS A 115 4.22 8.16 -12.31
N ASN A 116 3.36 7.59 -11.47
CA ASN A 116 3.79 6.85 -10.29
C ASN A 116 4.38 5.49 -10.69
N SER A 117 3.75 4.74 -11.61
CA SER A 117 4.25 3.43 -12.04
C SER A 117 5.58 3.53 -12.79
N ASP A 118 5.75 4.50 -13.69
CA ASP A 118 7.01 4.71 -14.44
C ASP A 118 8.16 5.11 -13.52
N MET A 119 7.88 5.96 -12.52
CA MET A 119 8.88 6.36 -11.53
C MET A 119 9.35 5.15 -10.70
N ILE A 120 8.41 4.32 -10.24
CA ILE A 120 8.72 3.15 -9.42
C ILE A 120 9.43 2.07 -10.27
N GLU A 121 9.01 1.85 -11.51
CA GLU A 121 9.66 0.93 -12.45
C GLU A 121 11.12 1.33 -12.71
N LYS A 122 11.36 2.62 -12.94
CA LYS A 122 12.72 3.16 -13.09
C LYS A 122 13.56 2.95 -11.82
N HIS A 123 12.97 3.03 -10.63
CA HIS A 123 13.68 2.76 -9.38
C HIS A 123 14.02 1.28 -9.22
N LEU A 124 13.04 0.40 -9.38
CA LEU A 124 13.18 -1.05 -9.18
C LEU A 124 14.00 -1.75 -10.28
N SER A 125 14.07 -1.16 -11.48
CA SER A 125 14.97 -1.67 -12.53
C SER A 125 16.45 -1.57 -12.18
N ARG A 126 16.80 -0.73 -11.18
CA ARG A 126 18.19 -0.48 -10.76
C ARG A 126 18.50 -1.02 -9.37
N ASN A 127 17.46 -1.21 -8.55
CA ASN A 127 17.61 -1.52 -7.15
C ASN A 127 16.77 -2.75 -6.78
N PRO A 128 17.36 -3.75 -6.10
CA PRO A 128 16.60 -4.90 -5.65
C PRO A 128 15.56 -4.51 -4.59
N TRP A 129 15.87 -3.59 -3.69
CA TRP A 129 14.94 -3.12 -2.64
C TRP A 129 14.68 -1.63 -2.81
N PHE A 130 13.61 -1.12 -2.20
CA PHE A 130 13.30 0.30 -2.25
C PHE A 130 14.40 1.15 -1.59
N ALA A 131 14.97 0.68 -0.48
CA ALA A 131 16.16 1.27 0.10
C ALA A 131 17.43 0.90 -0.69
N ARG A 132 18.07 1.89 -1.33
CA ARG A 132 19.31 1.68 -2.07
C ARG A 132 20.44 1.08 -1.22
N GLY A 133 21.14 0.11 -1.81
CA GLY A 133 22.24 -0.59 -1.15
C GLY A 133 21.81 -1.46 0.03
N SER A 134 20.51 -1.76 0.18
CA SER A 134 20.06 -2.62 1.27
C SER A 134 20.30 -4.10 1.01
N ASP A 135 20.66 -4.83 2.07
CA ASP A 135 20.81 -6.29 2.08
C ASP A 135 19.49 -7.06 2.28
N GLY A 136 18.39 -6.35 2.54
CA GLY A 136 17.07 -6.96 2.69
C GLY A 136 15.94 -5.93 2.63
N PRO A 137 14.68 -6.38 2.83
CA PRO A 137 13.55 -5.46 2.82
C PRO A 137 13.54 -4.56 4.05
N THR A 138 13.21 -3.30 3.83
CA THR A 138 13.06 -2.26 4.86
C THR A 138 11.59 -1.85 5.00
N ALA A 139 11.30 -0.84 5.82
CA ALA A 139 9.93 -0.35 6.03
C ALA A 139 9.26 0.04 4.69
N ALA A 140 10.04 0.65 3.79
CA ALA A 140 9.60 0.99 2.44
C ALA A 140 9.11 -0.23 1.66
N ASP A 141 9.81 -1.36 1.70
CA ASP A 141 9.42 -2.57 0.96
C ASP A 141 8.11 -3.17 1.50
N TYR A 142 7.92 -3.16 2.82
CA TYR A 142 6.68 -3.63 3.45
C TYR A 142 5.50 -2.69 3.23
N ALA A 143 5.73 -1.37 3.10
CA ALA A 143 4.68 -0.41 2.80
C ALA A 143 4.31 -0.40 1.31
N MET A 144 5.32 -0.40 0.43
CA MET A 144 5.14 -0.28 -1.01
C MET A 144 4.48 -1.49 -1.65
N ILE A 145 4.65 -2.71 -1.12
CA ILE A 145 4.06 -3.91 -1.73
C ILE A 145 2.54 -3.80 -1.90
N PHE A 146 1.82 -3.25 -0.91
CA PHE A 146 0.37 -3.04 -1.00
C PHE A 146 0.00 -2.02 -2.09
N GLY A 147 0.80 -0.97 -2.27
CA GLY A 147 0.62 -0.01 -3.35
C GLY A 147 0.85 -0.64 -4.72
N LEU A 148 1.87 -1.48 -4.86
CA LEU A 148 2.19 -2.19 -6.10
C LEU A 148 1.12 -3.23 -6.47
N GLU A 149 0.59 -3.96 -5.50
CA GLU A 149 -0.54 -4.87 -5.67
C GLU A 149 -1.79 -4.10 -6.12
N GLY A 150 -2.08 -2.95 -5.50
CA GLY A 150 -3.16 -2.09 -5.93
C GLY A 150 -2.99 -1.58 -7.38
N LEU A 151 -1.77 -1.22 -7.80
CA LEU A 151 -1.49 -0.88 -9.20
C LEU A 151 -1.76 -2.07 -10.14
N GLN A 152 -1.43 -3.29 -9.71
CA GLN A 152 -1.69 -4.52 -10.47
C GLN A 152 -3.20 -4.79 -10.60
N GLU A 153 -3.95 -4.70 -9.50
CA GLU A 153 -5.41 -4.87 -9.48
C GLU A 153 -6.12 -3.86 -10.38
N GLU A 154 -5.65 -2.62 -10.36
CA GLU A 154 -6.15 -1.52 -11.18
C GLU A 154 -5.70 -1.60 -12.65
N LYS A 155 -4.92 -2.63 -13.02
CA LYS A 155 -4.34 -2.83 -14.36
C LYS A 155 -3.49 -1.64 -14.84
N ALA A 156 -2.88 -0.92 -13.91
CA ALA A 156 -1.99 0.20 -14.20
C ALA A 156 -0.57 -0.25 -14.61
N ILE A 157 -0.25 -1.53 -14.38
CA ILE A 157 1.04 -2.14 -14.71
C ILE A 157 0.85 -3.48 -15.39
N THR A 158 1.78 -3.86 -16.28
CA THR A 158 1.80 -5.18 -16.92
C THR A 158 3.23 -5.73 -16.97
N PRO A 159 3.44 -7.06 -17.14
CA PRO A 159 4.78 -7.62 -17.29
C PRO A 159 5.56 -7.05 -18.50
N GLU A 160 4.86 -6.61 -19.54
CA GLU A 160 5.46 -6.07 -20.76
C GLU A 160 5.91 -4.62 -20.60
N THR A 161 5.16 -3.83 -19.83
CA THR A 161 5.40 -2.39 -19.64
C THR A 161 6.19 -2.09 -18.37
N HIS A 162 6.01 -2.91 -17.33
CA HIS A 162 6.61 -2.75 -16.00
C HIS A 162 7.23 -4.07 -15.49
N PRO A 163 8.22 -4.63 -16.21
CA PRO A 163 8.84 -5.91 -15.85
C PRO A 163 9.54 -5.86 -14.48
N ALA A 164 10.11 -4.73 -14.05
CA ALA A 164 10.80 -4.63 -12.77
C ALA A 164 9.81 -4.66 -11.60
N ILE A 165 8.71 -3.90 -11.67
CA ILE A 165 7.65 -3.95 -10.67
C ILE A 165 7.05 -5.36 -10.59
N THR A 166 6.68 -5.94 -11.74
CA THR A 166 6.06 -7.27 -11.74
C THR A 166 7.01 -8.36 -11.25
N GLY A 167 8.31 -8.27 -11.58
CA GLY A 167 9.35 -9.13 -11.03
C GLY A 167 9.53 -8.93 -9.52
N TYR A 168 9.49 -7.68 -9.04
CA TYR A 168 9.57 -7.34 -7.63
C TYR A 168 8.39 -7.92 -6.82
N ILE A 169 7.15 -7.77 -7.30
CA ILE A 169 5.96 -8.35 -6.65
C ILE A 169 6.14 -9.86 -6.49
N LYS A 170 6.51 -10.57 -7.57
CA LYS A 170 6.77 -12.01 -7.53
C LYS A 170 7.86 -12.37 -6.52
N LYS A 171 8.94 -11.59 -6.47
CA LYS A 171 10.02 -11.79 -5.51
C LYS A 171 9.54 -11.64 -4.06
N VAL A 172 8.71 -10.64 -3.77
CA VAL A 172 8.15 -10.44 -2.42
C VAL A 172 7.19 -11.56 -2.06
N HIS A 173 6.27 -11.95 -2.95
CA HIS A 173 5.33 -13.05 -2.75
C HIS A 173 6.01 -14.41 -2.56
N ALA A 174 7.20 -14.60 -3.14
CA ALA A 174 7.98 -15.82 -2.97
C ALA A 174 8.58 -15.95 -1.55
N ARG A 175 8.67 -14.87 -0.77
CA ARG A 175 9.27 -14.88 0.57
C ARG A 175 8.43 -15.73 1.53
N PRO A 176 9.05 -16.61 2.35
CA PRO A 176 8.31 -17.42 3.32
C PRO A 176 7.41 -16.60 4.26
N ALA A 177 7.90 -15.44 4.71
CA ALA A 177 7.14 -14.55 5.59
C ALA A 177 5.83 -14.04 4.95
N TYR A 178 5.85 -13.71 3.65
CA TYR A 178 4.66 -13.25 2.93
C TYR A 178 3.63 -14.39 2.80
N LYS A 179 4.10 -15.61 2.49
CA LYS A 179 3.22 -16.79 2.40
C LYS A 179 2.58 -17.17 3.73
N SER A 180 3.27 -16.94 4.85
CA SER A 180 2.68 -17.20 6.18
C SER A 180 1.66 -16.15 6.61
N SER A 181 1.75 -14.91 6.10
CA SER A 181 0.78 -13.86 6.42
C SER A 181 -0.51 -13.98 5.61
N SER A 182 -0.46 -14.49 4.37
CA SER A 182 -1.63 -14.66 3.50
C SER A 182 -2.58 -15.79 3.93
N VAL A 183 -2.29 -16.47 5.05
CA VAL A 183 -3.15 -17.52 5.63
C VAL A 183 -4.24 -16.91 6.54
N PHE A 184 -4.16 -15.60 6.82
CA PHE A 184 -5.05 -14.88 7.75
C PHE A 184 -6.06 -13.94 7.08
N GLU A 185 -6.20 -13.96 5.75
CA GLU A 185 -7.26 -13.24 5.01
C GLU A 185 -8.58 -14.02 4.94
#